data_AF-A0A100XXR6-F1
#
_entry.id   AF-A0A100XXR6-F1
#
_cell.length_a   1.000
_cell.length_b   1.000
_cell.length_c   1.000
_cell.angle_alpha   90.00
_cell.angle_beta   90.00
_cell.angle_gamma   90.00
#
_symmetry.space_group_name_H-M   'P 1'
#
loop_
_entity.id
_entity.type
_entity.pdbx_description
1 polymer ?
#
loop_
_entity_poly.entity_id
_entity_poly.type
_entity_poly.pdbx_seq_one_letter_code
_entity_poly.pdbx_strand_id
1 'polypeptide(L)' 'MNEVKRVSEIRIKNYYTAYRTKYPHKGIDNARRAALNWAIGIHKLIFGKEELDMAIEEYKKFIQSLE' A
#
# COMPACT_ATOMS: atom_id res chain seq x y z
N MET A 1 -15.67 -6.41 -6.76
CA MET A 1 -14.68 -6.65 -5.68
C MET A 1 -13.27 -6.91 -6.21
N ASN A 2 -13.06 -7.83 -7.17
CA ASN A 2 -11.72 -8.11 -7.73
C ASN A 2 -11.03 -6.93 -8.42
N GLU A 3 -11.77 -6.08 -9.12
CA GLU A 3 -11.17 -4.98 -9.90
C GLU A 3 -10.66 -3.84 -9.01
N VAL A 4 -11.41 -3.47 -7.97
CA VAL A 4 -11.00 -2.47 -6.97
C VAL A 4 -9.74 -2.92 -6.25
N LYS A 5 -9.67 -4.20 -5.86
CA LYS A 5 -8.48 -4.80 -5.25
C LYS A 5 -7.28 -4.72 -6.19
N ARG A 6 -7.44 -5.15 -7.45
CA ARG A 6 -6.38 -5.10 -8.47
C ARG A 6 -5.86 -3.67 -8.67
N VAL A 7 -6.74 -2.69 -8.79
CA VAL A 7 -6.36 -1.28 -8.95
C VAL A 7 -5.61 -0.77 -7.72
N SER A 8 -6.05 -1.16 -6.52
CA SER A 8 -5.39 -0.79 -5.27
C SER A 8 -3.98 -1.35 -5.20
N GLU A 9 -3.79 -2.65 -5.49
CA GLU A 9 -2.49 -3.32 -5.53
C GLU A 9 -1.52 -2.66 -6.53
N ILE A 10 -1.99 -2.33 -7.74
CA ILE A 10 -1.18 -1.61 -8.74
C ILE A 10 -0.71 -0.28 -8.19
N ARG A 11 -1.60 0.51 -7.58
CA ARG A 11 -1.24 1.83 -7.05
C ARG A 11 -0.29 1.74 -5.86
N ILE A 12 -0.51 0.79 -4.96
CA ILE A 12 0.39 0.53 -3.82
C ILE A 12 1.78 0.13 -4.33
N LYS A 13 1.86 -0.75 -5.33
CA LYS A 13 3.12 -1.14 -5.96
C LYS A 13 3.83 0.05 -6.59
N ASN A 14 3.10 0.87 -7.36
CA ASN A 14 3.67 2.07 -7.99
C ASN A 14 4.23 3.04 -6.95
N TYR A 15 3.52 3.24 -5.84
CA TYR A 15 3.99 4.10 -4.75
C TYR A 15 5.24 3.51 -4.06
N TYR A 16 5.24 2.21 -3.77
CA TYR A 16 6.42 1.51 -3.22
C TYR A 16 7.65 1.68 -4.11
N THR A 17 7.50 1.41 -5.42
CA THR A 17 8.60 1.57 -6.39
C THR A 17 9.07 3.02 -6.46
N ALA A 18 8.16 3.99 -6.56
CA ALA A 18 8.51 5.41 -6.59
C ALA A 18 9.27 5.85 -5.32
N TYR A 19 8.83 5.39 -4.14
CA TYR A 19 9.52 5.68 -2.88
C TYR A 19 10.93 5.08 -2.85
N ARG A 20 11.08 3.81 -3.29
CA ARG A 20 12.39 3.16 -3.39
C ARG A 20 13.35 3.89 -4.32
N THR A 21 12.87 4.34 -5.47
CA THR A 21 13.69 5.07 -6.44
C THR A 21 14.10 6.45 -5.89
N LYS A 22 13.20 7.15 -5.20
CA LYS A 22 13.47 8.48 -4.65
C LYS A 22 14.34 8.46 -3.40
N TYR A 23 14.21 7.43 -2.57
CA TYR A 23 14.89 7.32 -1.28
C TYR A 23 15.62 5.98 -1.11
N PRO A 24 16.58 5.64 -2.00
CA PRO A 24 17.22 4.32 -1.99
C PRO A 24 17.99 4.05 -0.69
N HIS A 25 18.55 5.10 -0.07
CA HIS A 25 19.30 5.03 1.19
C HIS A 25 18.45 4.69 2.42
N LYS A 26 17.10 4.73 2.33
CA LYS A 26 16.22 4.45 3.47
C LYS A 26 15.88 2.97 3.65
N GLY A 27 16.25 2.11 2.71
CA GLY A 27 16.00 0.67 2.79
C GLY A 27 14.56 0.25 2.48
N ILE A 28 14.36 -1.07 2.35
CA ILE A 28 13.12 -1.68 1.88
C ILE A 28 11.97 -1.50 2.89
N ASP A 29 12.25 -1.63 4.20
CA ASP A 29 11.22 -1.53 5.23
C ASP A 29 10.58 -0.13 5.32
N ASN A 30 11.36 0.93 5.07
CA ASN A 30 10.81 2.28 4.98
C ASN A 30 9.91 2.46 3.76
N ALA A 31 10.26 1.84 2.62
CA ALA A 31 9.40 1.87 1.43
C ALA A 31 8.09 1.11 1.67
N ARG A 32 8.15 -0.05 2.34
CA ARG A 32 6.96 -0.82 2.74
C ARG A 32 6.05 -0.02 3.67
N ARG A 33 6.61 0.57 4.74
CA ARG A 33 5.85 1.40 5.69
C ARG A 33 5.22 2.62 5.00
N ALA A 34 5.96 3.29 4.11
CA ALA A 34 5.44 4.42 3.37
C ALA A 34 4.27 4.02 2.44
N ALA A 35 4.38 2.89 1.74
CA ALA A 35 3.32 2.36 0.90
C ALA A 35 2.08 1.96 1.70
N LEU A 36 2.25 1.37 2.89
CA LEU A 36 1.15 0.98 3.77
C LEU A 36 0.38 2.21 4.28
N ASN A 37 1.10 3.23 4.75
CA ASN A 37 0.47 4.47 5.22
C ASN A 37 -0.31 5.17 4.10
N TRP A 38 0.23 5.16 2.87
CA TRP A 38 -0.46 5.69 1.71
C TRP A 38 -1.73 4.88 1.39
N ALA A 39 -1.64 3.55 1.38
CA ALA A 39 -2.77 2.65 1.12
C ALA A 39 -3.92 2.89 2.13
N ILE A 40 -3.59 2.96 3.42
CA ILE A 40 -4.53 3.24 4.51
C ILE A 40 -5.21 4.60 4.31
N GLY A 41 -4.43 5.64 3.99
CA GLY A 41 -4.95 6.98 3.76
C GLY A 41 -5.95 7.04 2.60
N ILE A 42 -5.61 6.41 1.48
CA ILE A 42 -6.48 6.35 0.30
C ILE A 42 -7.72 5.50 0.54
N HIS A 43 -7.58 4.33 1.18
CA HIS A 43 -8.72 3.47 1.47
C HIS A 43 -9.73 4.17 2.38
N LYS A 44 -9.25 4.82 3.44
CA LYS A 44 -10.08 5.61 4.35
C LYS A 44 -10.84 6.74 3.62
N LEU A 45 -10.22 7.37 2.62
CA LEU A 45 -10.83 8.44 1.83
C LEU A 45 -11.97 7.91 0.93
N ILE A 46 -11.85 6.69 0.41
CA ILE A 46 -12.78 6.14 -0.59
C ILE A 46 -13.91 5.34 0.07
N PHE A 47 -13.60 4.52 1.06
CA PHE A 47 -14.51 3.49 1.61
C PHE A 47 -14.93 3.72 3.07
N GLY A 48 -14.34 4.73 3.75
CA GLY A 48 -14.64 4.99 5.16
C GLY A 48 -13.88 4.08 6.13
N LYS A 49 -14.34 4.01 7.39
CA LYS A 49 -13.63 3.30 8.48
C LYS A 49 -13.93 1.80 8.56
N GLU A 50 -15.15 1.37 8.28
CA GLU A 50 -15.55 -0.05 8.48
C GLU A 50 -14.84 -1.01 7.50
N GLU A 51 -14.60 -0.58 6.26
CA GLU A 51 -13.86 -1.39 5.28
C GLU A 51 -12.34 -1.36 5.48
N LEU A 52 -11.83 -0.42 6.28
CA LEU A 52 -10.41 -0.19 6.47
C LEU A 52 -9.72 -1.34 7.23
N ASP A 53 -10.35 -1.85 8.28
CA ASP A 53 -9.72 -2.85 9.15
C ASP A 53 -9.50 -4.18 8.41
N MET A 54 -10.45 -4.58 7.56
CA MET A 54 -10.30 -5.75 6.69
C MET A 54 -9.22 -5.53 5.61
N ALA A 55 -9.16 -4.33 5.04
CA ALA A 55 -8.21 -4.02 3.98
C ALA A 55 -6.75 -3.89 4.48
N ILE A 56 -6.53 -3.44 5.73
CA ILE A 56 -5.19 -3.24 6.29
C ILE A 56 -4.37 -4.53 6.29
N GLU A 57 -4.96 -5.64 6.73
CA GLU A 57 -4.25 -6.92 6.80
C GLU A 57 -3.90 -7.45 5.41
N GLU A 58 -4.78 -7.24 4.42
CA GLU A 58 -4.48 -7.55 3.02
C GLU A 58 -3.36 -6.68 2.45
N TYR A 59 -3.37 -5.37 2.73
CA TYR A 59 -2.31 -4.46 2.28
C TYR A 59 -0.96 -4.78 2.90
N LYS A 60 -0.92 -5.13 4.19
CA LYS A 60 0.31 -5.57 4.86
C LYS A 60 0.92 -6.78 4.16
N LYS A 61 0.10 -7.83 3.91
CA LYS A 61 0.54 -9.05 3.23
C LYS A 61 1.05 -8.76 1.82
N PHE A 62 0.30 -7.97 1.05
CA PHE A 62 0.70 -7.58 -0.30
C PHE A 62 2.02 -6.82 -0.30
N ILE A 63 2.18 -5.80 0.55
CA ILE A 63 3.39 -4.98 0.60
C ILE A 63 4.61 -5.77 1.08
N GLN A 64 4.42 -6.72 2.01
CA GLN A 64 5.49 -7.62 2.43
C GLN A 64 6.04 -8.46 1.27
N SER A 65 5.17 -8.84 0.31
CA SER A 65 5.57 -9.57 -0.90
C SER A 65 6.26 -8.74 -2.00
N LEU A 66 6.39 -7.40 -1.85
CA LEU A 66 6.96 -6.52 -2.88
C LEU A 66 8.51 -6.50 -2.95
N GLU A 67 9.18 -7.64 -2.77
CA GLU A 67 10.64 -7.75 -2.94
C GLU A 67 11.06 -8.18 -4.35
#